data_AF-A0A7C3V7Y6-F1
#
_entry.id   AF-A0A7C3V7Y6-F1
#
_cell.length_a   1.000
_cell.length_b   1.000
_cell.length_c   1.000
_cell.angle_alpha   90.00
_cell.angle_beta   90.00
_cell.angle_gamma   90.00
#
_symmetry.space_group_name_H-M   'P 1'
#
loop_
_entity.id
_entity.type
_entity.pdbx_description
1 polymer ?
#
loop_
_entity_poly.entity_id
_entity_poly.type
_entity_poly.pdbx_seq_one_letter_code
_entity_poly.pdbx_strand_id
1 'polypeptide(L)'
;MDYYEGIMDEVYRAIVSLGGRVSYGELISRFSSRGIGELTLSLVLNDLIRRGLIKASQNGFKVVSSYTPPIPLGVELSGGVYRGFDGYLKFLSEGPYSITGLVSNLSPQCPLPNQSFQVKTSYTLYPFQKRILDGLAGDCLILGLPTGLGKTYIAGSLLERESRAKPLRTLFLVPS
;
A
#
# COMPACT_ATOMS: atom_id res chain seq x y z
N MET A 1 -21.06 -12.82 3.36
CA MET A 1 -19.82 -12.81 2.56
C MET A 1 -20.22 -12.70 1.12
N ASP A 2 -19.58 -11.81 0.37
CA ASP A 2 -19.85 -11.65 -1.06
C ASP A 2 -19.30 -12.86 -1.83
N TYR A 3 -20.11 -13.45 -2.70
CA TYR A 3 -19.78 -14.69 -3.43
C TYR A 3 -18.50 -14.51 -4.27
N TYR A 4 -18.32 -13.31 -4.84
CA TYR A 4 -17.17 -12.96 -5.66
C TYR A 4 -15.86 -12.86 -4.85
N GLU A 5 -15.90 -12.26 -3.66
CA GLU A 5 -14.73 -12.21 -2.76
C GLU A 5 -14.33 -13.61 -2.28
N GLY A 6 -15.29 -14.50 -2.06
CA GLY A 6 -15.01 -15.90 -1.72
C GLY A 6 -14.24 -16.64 -2.83
N ILE A 7 -14.64 -16.44 -4.09
CA ILE A 7 -13.94 -16.99 -5.25
C ILE A 7 -12.53 -16.39 -5.36
N MET A 8 -12.39 -15.08 -5.15
CA MET A 8 -11.11 -14.39 -5.24
C MET A 8 -10.10 -14.90 -4.21
N ASP A 9 -10.53 -15.09 -2.96
CA ASP A 9 -9.73 -15.69 -1.89
C ASP A 9 -9.32 -17.12 -2.22
N GLU A 10 -10.23 -17.91 -2.78
CA GLU A 10 -9.97 -19.30 -3.16
C GLU A 10 -8.92 -19.41 -4.27
N VAL A 11 -9.05 -18.57 -5.30
CA VAL A 11 -8.08 -18.48 -6.42
C VAL A 11 -6.71 -18.03 -5.90
N TYR A 12 -6.66 -17.01 -5.04
CA TYR A 12 -5.41 -16.54 -4.45
C TYR A 12 -4.72 -17.64 -3.61
N ARG A 13 -5.47 -18.33 -2.74
CA ARG A 13 -4.93 -19.46 -1.95
C ARG A 13 -4.43 -20.60 -2.82
N ALA A 14 -5.09 -20.89 -3.93
CA ALA A 14 -4.63 -21.91 -4.87
C ALA A 14 -3.27 -21.52 -5.49
N ILE A 15 -3.10 -20.27 -5.92
CA ILE A 15 -1.83 -19.74 -6.46
C ILE A 15 -0.72 -19.87 -5.40
N VAL A 16 -1.01 -19.54 -4.15
CA VAL A 16 -0.07 -19.69 -3.03
C VAL A 16 0.30 -21.16 -2.80
N SER A 17 -0.68 -22.07 -2.83
CA SER A 17 -0.46 -23.51 -2.61
C SER A 17 0.40 -24.17 -3.69
N LEU A 18 0.41 -23.58 -4.89
CA LEU A 18 1.16 -24.06 -6.06
C LEU A 18 2.56 -23.45 -6.15
N GLY A 19 3.08 -22.88 -5.06
CA GLY A 19 4.43 -22.33 -5.02
C GLY A 19 4.57 -20.92 -5.58
N GLY A 20 3.44 -20.22 -5.80
CA GLY A 20 3.44 -18.80 -6.09
C GLY A 20 3.75 -18.39 -7.53
N ARG A 21 3.94 -19.34 -8.45
CA ARG A 21 4.03 -19.10 -9.90
C ARG A 21 3.26 -20.19 -10.63
N VAL A 22 2.20 -19.81 -11.36
CA VAL A 22 1.23 -20.75 -11.92
C VAL A 22 0.82 -20.31 -13.32
N SER A 23 0.67 -21.26 -14.24
CA SER A 23 0.14 -21.00 -15.58
C SER A 23 -1.39 -20.86 -15.57
N TYR A 24 -1.95 -20.10 -16.51
CA TYR A 24 -3.40 -19.99 -16.64
C TYR A 24 -4.07 -21.35 -16.94
N GLY A 25 -3.43 -22.18 -17.77
CA GLY A 25 -3.90 -23.53 -18.10
C GLY A 25 -4.06 -24.43 -16.87
N GLU A 26 -3.16 -24.29 -15.91
CA GLU A 26 -3.21 -25.04 -14.66
C GLU A 26 -4.34 -24.53 -13.73
N LEU A 27 -4.52 -23.20 -13.64
CA LEU A 27 -5.62 -22.61 -12.89
C LEU A 27 -6.98 -22.99 -13.47
N ILE A 28 -7.17 -22.90 -14.79
CA ILE A 28 -8.45 -23.24 -15.41
C ILE A 28 -8.78 -24.72 -15.25
N SER A 29 -7.79 -25.63 -15.37
CA SER A 29 -8.01 -27.07 -15.16
C SER A 29 -8.52 -27.38 -13.75
N ARG A 30 -8.01 -26.66 -12.75
CA ARG A 30 -8.36 -26.85 -11.34
C ARG A 30 -9.75 -26.32 -11.01
N PHE A 31 -10.08 -25.16 -11.55
CA PHE A 31 -11.30 -24.44 -11.21
C PHE A 31 -12.49 -24.73 -12.14
N SER A 32 -12.24 -25.29 -13.33
CA SER A 32 -13.28 -25.75 -14.25
C SER A 32 -14.15 -26.86 -13.62
N SER A 33 -13.53 -27.77 -12.85
CA SER A 33 -14.24 -28.81 -12.09
C SER A 33 -15.18 -28.26 -11.00
N ARG A 34 -15.00 -26.98 -10.61
CA ARG A 34 -15.79 -26.28 -9.59
C ARG A 34 -16.79 -25.29 -10.19
N GLY A 35 -16.95 -25.27 -11.51
CA GLY A 35 -17.90 -24.38 -12.20
C GLY A 35 -17.41 -22.95 -12.41
N ILE A 36 -16.13 -22.66 -12.14
CA ILE A 36 -15.53 -21.35 -12.43
C ILE A 36 -15.00 -21.38 -13.88
N GLY A 37 -15.66 -20.63 -14.75
CA GLY A 37 -15.30 -20.51 -16.16
C GLY A 37 -14.18 -19.51 -16.43
N GLU A 38 -13.71 -19.48 -17.69
CA GLU A 38 -12.62 -18.61 -18.13
C GLU A 38 -12.89 -17.11 -17.89
N LEU A 39 -14.14 -16.68 -18.04
CA LEU A 39 -14.54 -15.28 -17.84
C LEU A 39 -14.40 -14.86 -16.36
N THR A 40 -14.89 -15.69 -15.44
CA THR A 40 -14.81 -15.41 -14.00
C THR A 40 -13.36 -15.46 -13.54
N LEU A 41 -12.59 -16.44 -14.02
CA LEU A 41 -11.19 -16.56 -13.67
C LEU A 41 -10.37 -15.38 -14.20
N SER A 42 -10.64 -14.92 -15.44
CA SER A 42 -9.94 -13.75 -16.00
C SER A 42 -10.25 -12.46 -15.24
N LEU A 43 -11.50 -12.24 -14.83
CA LEU A 43 -11.90 -11.10 -13.98
C LEU A 43 -11.15 -11.14 -12.65
N VAL A 44 -11.19 -12.28 -11.95
CA VAL A 44 -10.55 -12.46 -10.66
C VAL A 44 -9.04 -12.24 -10.75
N LEU A 45 -8.37 -12.79 -11.76
CA LEU A 45 -6.92 -12.61 -11.94
C LEU A 45 -6.56 -11.15 -12.22
N ASN A 46 -7.35 -10.45 -13.04
CA ASN A 46 -7.12 -9.02 -13.30
C ASN A 46 -7.35 -8.17 -12.04
N ASP A 47 -8.34 -8.50 -11.22
CA ASP A 47 -8.56 -7.82 -9.94
C ASP A 47 -7.43 -8.09 -8.94
N LEU A 48 -6.95 -9.34 -8.84
CA LEU A 48 -5.79 -9.67 -8.01
C LEU A 48 -4.52 -8.94 -8.49
N ILE A 49 -4.35 -8.73 -9.80
CA ILE A 49 -3.27 -7.92 -10.37
C ILE A 49 -3.45 -6.44 -10.01
N ARG A 50 -4.66 -5.88 -10.19
CA ARG A 50 -4.98 -4.49 -9.82
C ARG A 50 -4.77 -4.22 -8.33
N ARG A 51 -5.11 -5.19 -7.48
CA ARG A 51 -4.87 -5.16 -6.02
C ARG A 51 -3.39 -5.36 -5.65
N GLY A 52 -2.52 -5.68 -6.62
CA GLY A 52 -1.10 -5.88 -6.39
C GLY A 52 -0.78 -7.14 -5.58
N LEU A 53 -1.66 -8.14 -5.57
CA LEU A 53 -1.48 -9.42 -4.88
C LEU A 53 -0.77 -10.46 -5.74
N ILE A 54 -0.96 -10.37 -7.05
CA ILE A 54 -0.23 -11.14 -8.06
C ILE A 54 0.23 -10.21 -9.19
N LYS A 55 1.21 -10.66 -9.98
CA LYS A 55 1.64 -10.02 -11.22
C LYS A 55 1.59 -11.04 -12.36
N ALA A 56 1.37 -10.58 -13.59
CA ALA A 56 1.45 -11.45 -14.75
C ALA A 56 2.92 -11.87 -14.97
N SER A 57 3.17 -13.19 -15.06
CA SER A 57 4.50 -13.70 -15.34
C SER A 57 4.74 -13.60 -16.85
N GLN A 58 5.65 -12.70 -17.25
CA GLN A 58 5.94 -12.32 -18.65
C GLN A 58 4.81 -11.51 -19.32
N ASN A 59 5.17 -10.61 -20.25
CA ASN A 59 4.27 -9.69 -20.98
C ASN A 59 3.17 -10.35 -21.84
N GLY A 60 2.90 -11.65 -21.64
CA GLY A 60 1.94 -12.41 -22.40
C GLY A 60 0.54 -12.31 -21.80
N PHE A 61 -0.27 -11.41 -22.34
CA PHE A 61 -1.72 -11.47 -22.18
C PHE A 61 -2.34 -12.03 -23.46
N LYS A 62 -3.31 -12.93 -23.30
CA LYS A 62 -4.17 -13.39 -24.38
C LYS A 62 -5.45 -12.56 -24.39
N VAL A 63 -5.68 -11.80 -25.45
CA VAL A 63 -6.95 -11.12 -25.68
C VAL A 63 -7.85 -12.06 -26.47
N VAL A 64 -8.99 -12.45 -25.87
CA VAL A 64 -9.95 -13.36 -26.51
C VAL A 64 -11.04 -12.57 -27.25
N SER A 65 -11.46 -11.44 -26.69
CA SER A 65 -12.38 -10.49 -27.34
C SER A 65 -12.20 -9.09 -26.76
N SER A 66 -12.73 -8.07 -27.45
CA SER A 66 -12.72 -6.67 -26.98
C SER A 66 -13.53 -6.43 -25.70
N TYR A 67 -14.40 -7.38 -25.31
CA TYR A 67 -15.29 -7.27 -24.15
C TYR A 67 -14.83 -8.14 -22.96
N THR A 68 -13.72 -8.86 -23.11
CA THR A 68 -13.17 -9.70 -22.04
C THR A 68 -11.88 -9.10 -21.49
N PRO A 69 -11.68 -9.11 -20.15
CA PRO A 69 -10.40 -8.71 -19.57
C PRO A 69 -9.27 -9.55 -20.17
N PRO A 70 -8.10 -8.96 -20.42
CA PRO A 70 -6.97 -9.68 -20.98
C PRO A 70 -6.57 -10.83 -20.04
N ILE A 71 -6.41 -12.03 -20.59
CA ILE A 71 -6.10 -13.22 -19.79
C ILE A 71 -4.57 -13.29 -19.59
N PRO A 72 -4.05 -13.23 -18.37
CA PRO A 72 -2.61 -13.42 -18.15
C PRO A 72 -2.24 -14.87 -18.46
N LEU A 73 -1.21 -15.11 -19.28
CA LEU A 73 -0.77 -16.48 -19.64
C LEU A 73 -0.16 -17.23 -18.45
N GLY A 74 0.40 -16.49 -17.50
CA GLY A 74 0.85 -16.99 -16.21
C GLY A 74 0.79 -15.88 -15.18
N VAL A 75 0.70 -16.27 -13.91
CA VAL A 75 0.67 -15.35 -12.78
C VAL A 75 1.71 -15.79 -11.76
N GLU A 76 2.30 -14.81 -11.10
CA GLU A 76 3.23 -15.01 -10.01
C GLU A 76 2.89 -14.06 -8.88
N LEU A 77 3.17 -14.43 -7.63
CA LEU A 77 2.92 -13.55 -6.49
C LEU A 77 3.76 -12.27 -6.62
N SER A 78 3.13 -11.12 -6.45
CA SER A 78 3.81 -9.82 -6.45
C SER A 78 4.40 -9.56 -5.07
N GLY A 79 5.68 -9.89 -4.91
CA GLY A 79 6.35 -9.84 -3.62
C GLY A 79 5.94 -11.05 -2.76
N GLY A 80 6.91 -11.62 -2.05
CA GLY A 80 6.79 -12.94 -1.41
C GLY A 80 5.54 -13.09 -0.55
N VAL A 81 5.11 -14.33 -0.32
CA VAL A 81 4.10 -14.66 0.68
C VAL A 81 4.54 -14.07 2.02
N TYR A 82 4.02 -12.91 2.35
CA TYR A 82 4.39 -12.18 3.54
C TYR A 82 3.59 -12.72 4.71
N ARG A 83 4.00 -13.90 5.21
CA ARG A 83 3.44 -14.44 6.45
C ARG A 83 4.02 -13.69 7.64
N GLY A 84 3.13 -13.25 8.54
CA GLY A 84 3.52 -12.59 9.79
C GLY A 84 3.99 -11.15 9.62
N PHE A 85 4.37 -10.53 10.74
CA PHE A 85 4.73 -9.12 10.81
C PHE A 85 5.97 -8.78 9.95
N ASP A 86 6.95 -9.69 9.88
CA ASP A 86 8.14 -9.51 9.02
C ASP A 86 7.81 -9.50 7.54
N GLY A 87 6.81 -10.29 7.15
CA GLY A 87 6.29 -10.24 5.81
C GLY A 87 5.64 -8.89 5.52
N TYR A 88 4.80 -8.40 6.43
CA TYR A 88 4.16 -7.09 6.27
C TYR A 88 5.19 -5.96 6.17
N LEU A 89 6.26 -5.98 6.97
CA LEU A 89 7.36 -5.03 6.86
C LEU A 89 8.03 -5.09 5.48
N LYS A 90 8.19 -6.29 4.93
CA LYS A 90 8.80 -6.49 3.61
C LYS A 90 7.86 -6.07 2.46
N PHE A 91 6.54 -6.23 2.61
CA PHE A 91 5.54 -5.62 1.73
C PHE A 91 5.64 -4.09 1.76
N LEU A 92 5.76 -3.49 2.94
CA LEU A 92 5.92 -2.05 3.10
C LEU A 92 7.26 -1.52 2.57
N SER A 93 8.30 -2.36 2.44
CA SER A 93 9.59 -1.95 1.89
C SER A 93 9.73 -2.20 0.38
N GLU A 94 9.12 -3.27 -0.15
CA GLU A 94 9.32 -3.74 -1.53
C GLU A 94 8.05 -3.67 -2.40
N GLY A 95 6.88 -3.43 -1.82
CA GLY A 95 5.60 -3.37 -2.52
C GLY A 95 5.41 -2.08 -3.35
N PRO A 96 4.34 -2.00 -4.16
CA PRO A 96 4.05 -0.82 -4.99
C PRO A 96 3.76 0.45 -4.17
N TYR A 97 3.41 0.28 -2.90
CA TYR A 97 3.19 1.37 -1.92
C TYR A 97 4.37 1.52 -0.95
N SER A 98 5.53 0.97 -1.33
CA SER A 98 6.74 1.04 -0.53
C SER A 98 7.04 2.48 -0.15
N ILE A 99 7.20 2.78 1.15
CA ILE A 99 7.61 4.12 1.58
C ILE A 99 8.95 4.45 0.94
N THR A 100 9.86 3.49 0.80
CA THR A 100 11.14 3.66 0.11
C THR A 100 10.97 4.01 -1.37
N GLY A 101 10.06 3.34 -2.09
CA GLY A 101 9.74 3.63 -3.49
C GLY A 101 9.01 4.96 -3.68
N LEU A 102 8.09 5.29 -2.77
CA LEU A 102 7.42 6.59 -2.72
C LEU A 102 8.42 7.69 -2.43
N VAL A 103 9.29 7.51 -1.43
CA VAL A 103 10.34 8.46 -1.08
C VAL A 103 11.31 8.61 -2.24
N SER A 104 11.73 7.55 -2.94
CA SER A 104 12.61 7.70 -4.10
C SER A 104 11.95 8.44 -5.26
N ASN A 105 10.65 8.23 -5.48
CA ASN A 105 9.89 8.90 -6.54
C ASN A 105 9.53 10.35 -6.19
N LEU A 106 9.30 10.64 -4.92
CA LEU A 106 8.99 11.98 -4.39
C LEU A 106 10.24 12.77 -4.00
N SER A 107 11.40 12.11 -3.93
CA SER A 107 12.66 12.77 -3.63
C SER A 107 13.03 13.70 -4.79
N PRO A 108 13.44 14.94 -4.49
CA PRO A 108 13.93 15.86 -5.52
C PRO A 108 15.10 15.21 -6.28
N GLN A 109 15.00 15.11 -7.60
CA GLN A 109 16.09 14.59 -8.44
C GLN A 109 17.30 15.52 -8.49
N CYS A 110 17.10 16.79 -8.14
CA CYS A 110 18.14 17.80 -8.02
C CYS A 110 18.20 18.30 -6.56
N PRO A 111 19.40 18.62 -6.05
CA PRO A 111 19.52 19.25 -4.74
C PRO A 111 18.74 20.57 -4.76
N LEU A 112 17.70 20.65 -3.93
CA LEU A 112 17.07 21.94 -3.65
C LEU A 112 18.09 22.81 -2.91
N PRO A 113 18.13 24.12 -3.18
CA PRO A 113 18.98 25.03 -2.41
C PRO A 113 18.67 24.85 -0.92
N ASN A 114 19.71 24.80 -0.08
CA ASN A 114 19.59 24.66 1.38
C ASN A 114 18.87 25.90 1.96
N GLN A 115 17.54 25.90 1.89
CA GLN A 115 16.69 26.89 2.54
C GLN A 115 16.07 26.23 3.77
N SER A 116 16.51 26.66 4.95
CA SER A 116 15.87 26.30 6.20
C SER A 116 14.62 27.15 6.38
N PHE A 117 13.45 26.50 6.34
CA PHE A 117 12.19 27.14 6.70
C PHE A 117 11.86 26.82 8.15
N GLN A 118 11.67 27.86 8.95
CA GLN A 118 11.09 27.72 10.28
C GLN A 118 9.57 27.75 10.17
N VAL A 119 8.93 26.70 10.68
CA VAL A 119 7.46 26.66 10.73
C VAL A 119 7.01 27.58 11.86
N LYS A 120 6.09 28.50 11.56
CA LYS A 120 5.41 29.35 12.57
C LYS A 120 3.93 29.06 12.54
N THR A 121 3.35 28.70 13.68
CA THR A 121 1.90 28.58 13.82
C THR A 121 1.31 29.90 14.31
N SER A 122 0.07 30.20 13.90
CA SER A 122 -0.67 31.42 14.30
C SER A 122 -1.70 31.16 15.41
N TYR A 123 -1.67 29.96 16.00
CA TYR A 123 -2.65 29.49 16.97
C TYR A 123 -1.99 29.04 18.26
N THR A 124 -2.78 28.90 19.31
CA THR A 124 -2.34 28.33 20.60
C THR A 124 -3.04 26.99 20.83
N LEU A 125 -2.30 26.04 21.38
CA LEU A 125 -2.86 24.73 21.73
C LEU A 125 -3.66 24.81 23.03
N TYR A 126 -4.76 24.07 23.09
CA TYR A 126 -5.47 23.86 24.34
C TYR A 126 -4.58 23.11 25.35
N PRO A 127 -4.81 23.26 26.67
CA PRO A 127 -3.97 22.62 27.70
C PRO A 127 -3.80 21.11 27.52
N PHE A 128 -4.85 20.40 27.11
CA PHE A 128 -4.77 18.96 26.86
C PHE A 128 -3.90 18.62 25.64
N GLN A 129 -3.99 19.41 24.57
CA GLN A 129 -3.16 19.25 23.37
C GLN A 129 -1.69 19.52 23.68
N LYS A 130 -1.42 20.52 24.54
CA LYS A 130 -0.07 20.80 25.00
C LYS A 130 0.52 19.64 25.79
N ARG A 131 -0.25 19.02 26.70
CA ARG A 131 0.20 17.80 27.42
C ARG A 131 0.54 16.66 26.45
N ILE A 132 -0.26 16.50 25.39
CA ILE A 132 0.02 15.49 24.36
C ILE A 132 1.31 15.84 23.61
N LEU A 133 1.49 17.11 23.21
CA LEU A 133 2.70 17.60 22.56
C LEU A 133 3.94 17.41 23.44
N ASP A 134 3.85 17.73 24.73
CA ASP A 134 4.96 17.59 25.69
C ASP A 134 5.32 16.11 25.91
N GLY A 135 4.35 15.20 25.78
CA GLY A 135 4.57 13.75 25.78
C GLY A 135 5.14 13.18 24.47
N LEU A 136 5.20 13.97 23.39
CA LEU A 136 5.81 13.55 22.12
C LEU A 136 7.34 13.56 22.24
N ALA A 137 7.93 12.37 22.38
CA ALA A 137 9.37 12.13 22.33
C ALA A 137 9.68 10.85 21.55
N GLY A 138 10.79 10.83 20.80
CA GLY A 138 11.27 9.66 20.04
C GLY A 138 10.81 9.60 18.58
N ASP A 139 10.93 8.41 17.98
CA ASP A 139 10.89 8.22 16.53
C ASP A 139 9.48 7.96 15.94
N CYS A 140 8.49 7.59 16.76
CA CYS A 140 7.14 7.30 16.27
C CYS A 140 6.05 7.53 17.34
N LEU A 141 4.99 8.27 16.98
CA LEU A 141 3.75 8.34 17.76
C LEU A 141 2.52 8.14 16.86
N ILE A 142 1.63 7.24 17.29
CA ILE A 142 0.27 7.11 16.74
C ILE A 142 -0.68 7.93 17.61
N LEU A 143 -1.28 8.98 17.03
CA LEU A 143 -2.15 9.90 17.74
C LEU A 143 -3.64 9.61 17.44
N GLY A 144 -4.24 8.75 18.27
CA GLY A 144 -5.63 8.29 18.13
C GLY A 144 -6.71 9.26 18.61
N LEU A 145 -6.55 10.57 18.43
CA LEU A 145 -7.60 11.52 18.83
C LEU A 145 -8.82 11.45 17.89
N PRO A 146 -10.05 11.53 18.42
CA PRO A 146 -11.26 11.73 17.63
C PRO A 146 -11.17 12.87 16.60
N THR A 147 -12.04 12.84 15.60
CA THR A 147 -12.21 13.94 14.64
C THR A 147 -12.59 15.23 15.38
N GLY A 148 -12.13 16.38 14.89
CA GLY A 148 -12.40 17.68 15.51
C GLY A 148 -11.49 18.06 16.70
N LEU A 149 -10.77 17.13 17.33
CA LEU A 149 -9.90 17.44 18.49
C LEU A 149 -8.52 18.02 18.14
N GLY A 150 -8.32 18.38 16.87
CA GLY A 150 -7.15 19.15 16.43
C GLY A 150 -5.84 18.36 16.30
N LYS A 151 -5.89 17.14 15.75
CA LYS A 151 -4.69 16.36 15.38
C LYS A 151 -3.69 17.17 14.55
N THR A 152 -4.21 17.89 13.56
CA THR A 152 -3.43 18.76 12.67
C THR A 152 -2.78 19.93 13.42
N TYR A 153 -3.45 20.47 14.45
CA TYR A 153 -2.89 21.54 15.28
C TYR A 153 -1.70 21.03 16.10
N ILE A 154 -1.83 19.84 16.70
CA ILE A 154 -0.71 19.21 17.43
C ILE A 154 0.46 18.93 16.48
N ALA A 155 0.19 18.39 15.28
CA ALA A 155 1.22 18.12 14.28
C ALA A 155 1.93 19.40 13.83
N GLY A 156 1.19 20.49 13.59
CA GLY A 156 1.79 21.77 13.22
C GLY A 156 2.64 22.37 14.34
N SER A 157 2.17 22.35 15.60
CA SER A 157 2.96 22.80 16.74
C SER A 157 4.19 21.93 17.01
N LEU A 158 4.13 20.62 16.73
CA LEU A 158 5.30 19.75 16.76
C LEU A 158 6.34 20.21 15.72
N LEU A 159 5.92 20.45 14.48
CA LEU A 159 6.83 20.91 13.43
C LEU A 159 7.44 22.27 13.74
N GLU A 160 6.68 23.20 14.31
CA GLU A 160 7.23 24.46 14.82
C GLU A 160 8.26 24.23 15.93
N ARG A 161 7.97 23.36 16.92
CA ARG A 161 8.91 23.05 18.02
C ARG A 161 10.23 22.48 17.48
N GLU A 162 10.13 21.47 16.63
CA GLU A 162 11.29 20.72 16.12
C GLU A 162 12.09 21.53 15.09
N SER A 163 11.43 22.36 14.26
CA SER A 163 12.11 23.16 13.20
C SER A 163 12.95 24.30 13.75
N ARG A 164 12.71 24.71 15.01
CA ARG A 164 13.55 25.67 15.72
C ARG A 164 14.88 25.06 16.17
N ALA A 165 14.90 23.76 16.47
CA ALA A 165 16.08 23.08 16.97
C ALA A 165 17.00 22.60 15.84
N LYS A 166 16.42 22.09 14.74
CA LYS A 166 17.18 21.57 13.59
C LYS A 166 16.37 21.70 12.29
N PRO A 167 17.03 21.76 11.13
CA PRO A 167 16.35 21.63 9.84
C PRO A 167 15.56 20.33 9.79
N LEU A 168 14.29 20.40 9.37
CA LEU A 168 13.42 19.23 9.25
C LEU A 168 13.12 18.90 7.79
N ARG A 169 13.04 17.60 7.51
CA ARG A 169 12.41 17.07 6.31
C ARG A 169 11.18 16.31 6.74
N THR A 170 10.01 16.75 6.28
CA THR A 170 8.72 16.18 6.67
C THR A 170 8.01 15.68 5.42
N LEU A 171 7.54 14.44 5.46
CA LEU A 171 6.67 13.86 4.45
C LEU A 171 5.27 13.69 5.06
N PHE A 172 4.27 14.32 4.47
CA PHE A 172 2.88 14.09 4.83
C PHE A 172 2.28 13.01 3.93
N LEU A 173 1.84 11.91 4.53
CA LEU A 173 1.08 10.87 3.87
C LEU A 173 -0.38 11.02 4.29
N VAL A 174 -1.24 11.42 3.35
CA VAL A 174 -2.66 11.65 3.58
C VAL A 174 -3.44 10.78 2.59
N PRO A 175 -4.41 9.95 3.03
CA PRO A 175 -5.27 9.23 2.12
C PRO A 175 -6.14 10.22 1.32
N SER A 176 -6.30 9.95 0.02
CA SER A 176 -7.15 10.72 -0.91
C SER A 176 -8.63 10.46 -0.70
#